data_AF-A0A166ERX6-F1
#
_entry.id   AF-A0A166ERX6-F1
#
_cell.length_a   1.000
_cell.length_b   1.000
_cell.length_c   1.000
_cell.angle_alpha   90.00
_cell.angle_beta   90.00
_cell.angle_gamma   90.00
#
_symmetry.space_group_name_H-M   'P 1'
#
loop_
_entity.id
_entity.type
_entity.pdbx_description
1 polymer ?
#
loop_
_entity_poly.entity_id
_entity_poly.type
_entity_poly.pdbx_seq_one_letter_code
_entity_poly.pdbx_strand_id
1 'polypeptide(L)'
;MTSHQTALAFPVTISHVCRAWRSIAIGTANLWTTIQFTRLPSIHPSLMDYEQQRTWLTRSKGAPLHIHLVLNQSPKKEWNEEVLDRHWFSADDMDRVLDLIIPEAHRWSSAHVLTDSYAPMYRFLQRSSHIKAPILKDVELYRCNHFYGQSTEFHPRRFKDPFPLFESAEKLESVTLSGVHVDW
;
A
#
# COMPACT_ATOMS: atom_id res chain seq x y z
N MET A 1 -11.73 -13.24 -10.27
CA MET A 1 -11.06 -11.98 -10.64
C MET A 1 -11.64 -10.90 -9.75
N THR A 2 -10.92 -10.50 -8.71
CA THR A 2 -11.41 -9.60 -7.67
C THR A 2 -11.58 -8.18 -8.23
N SER A 3 -12.65 -7.49 -7.81
CA SER A 3 -13.12 -6.18 -8.29
C SER A 3 -12.04 -5.10 -8.42
N HIS A 4 -10.96 -5.20 -7.65
CA HIS A 4 -9.85 -4.24 -7.63
C HIS A 4 -8.99 -4.24 -8.90
N GLN A 5 -8.80 -5.38 -9.58
CA GLN A 5 -8.00 -5.43 -10.83
C GLN A 5 -8.68 -4.68 -11.99
N THR A 6 -10.01 -4.70 -12.03
CA THR A 6 -10.81 -4.07 -13.10
C THR A 6 -10.80 -2.55 -13.01
N ALA A 7 -10.75 -2.00 -11.80
CA ALA A 7 -10.75 -0.55 -11.55
C ALA A 7 -9.47 0.13 -12.03
N LEU A 8 -8.30 -0.51 -11.89
CA LEU A 8 -7.02 0.01 -12.39
C LEU A 8 -6.93 0.00 -13.92
N ALA A 9 -7.51 -1.01 -14.56
CA ALA A 9 -7.49 -1.12 -16.01
C ALA A 9 -8.46 -0.14 -16.67
N PHE A 10 -9.50 0.32 -15.98
CA PHE A 10 -10.56 1.13 -16.57
C PHE A 10 -10.09 2.50 -17.10
N PRO A 11 -9.40 3.36 -16.33
CA PRO A 11 -8.91 4.66 -16.81
C PRO A 11 -8.00 4.52 -18.03
N VAL A 12 -7.15 3.51 -18.03
CA VAL A 12 -6.27 3.19 -19.15
C VAL A 12 -7.09 2.72 -20.35
N THR A 13 -7.97 1.73 -20.18
CA THR A 13 -8.82 1.17 -21.23
C THR A 13 -9.63 2.26 -21.94
N ILE A 14 -10.34 3.11 -21.17
CA ILE A 14 -11.16 4.16 -21.79
C ILE A 14 -10.30 5.21 -22.50
N SER A 15 -9.10 5.49 -21.99
CA SER A 15 -8.18 6.43 -22.66
C SER A 15 -7.64 5.93 -24.01
N HIS A 16 -7.81 4.64 -24.32
CA HIS A 16 -7.37 4.03 -25.58
C HIS A 16 -8.48 3.85 -26.63
N VAL A 17 -9.74 4.18 -26.32
CA VAL A 17 -10.88 4.02 -27.26
C VAL A 17 -10.76 4.92 -28.48
N CYS A 18 -10.66 6.25 -28.29
CA CYS A 18 -10.41 7.21 -29.35
C CYS A 18 -9.78 8.51 -28.77
N ARG A 19 -9.43 9.49 -29.63
CA ARG A 19 -8.81 10.75 -29.18
C ARG A 19 -9.68 11.54 -28.20
N ALA A 20 -11.00 11.58 -28.44
CA ALA A 20 -11.93 12.28 -27.55
C ALA A 20 -11.99 11.63 -26.17
N TRP A 21 -12.11 10.30 -26.11
CA TRP A 21 -12.08 9.55 -24.85
C TRP A 21 -10.75 9.68 -24.12
N ARG A 22 -9.61 9.72 -24.83
CA ARG A 22 -8.30 10.01 -24.22
C ARG A 22 -8.29 11.36 -23.52
N SER A 23 -8.78 12.41 -24.19
CA SER A 23 -8.85 13.76 -23.63
C SER A 23 -9.71 13.80 -22.36
N ILE A 24 -10.90 13.19 -22.41
CA ILE A 24 -11.82 13.10 -21.26
C ILE A 24 -11.17 12.32 -20.11
N ALA A 25 -10.59 11.15 -20.39
CA ALA A 25 -10.00 10.29 -19.38
C ALA A 25 -8.82 10.97 -18.67
N ILE A 26 -7.89 11.57 -19.41
CA ILE A 26 -6.73 12.28 -18.83
C ILE A 26 -7.19 13.55 -18.07
N GLY A 27 -8.23 14.24 -18.56
CA GLY A 27 -8.77 15.44 -17.91
C GLY A 27 -9.53 15.18 -16.61
N THR A 28 -10.04 13.96 -16.41
CA THR A 28 -10.91 13.59 -15.29
C THR A 28 -10.08 13.01 -14.13
N ALA A 29 -9.75 13.86 -13.15
CA ALA A 29 -8.89 13.51 -12.02
C ALA A 29 -9.36 12.27 -11.22
N ASN A 30 -10.67 12.15 -10.98
CA ASN A 30 -11.26 11.06 -10.19
C ASN A 30 -11.03 9.66 -10.76
N LEU A 31 -10.59 9.55 -12.02
CA LEU A 31 -10.23 8.26 -12.61
C LEU A 31 -8.85 7.76 -12.15
N TRP A 32 -8.00 8.63 -11.62
CA TRP A 32 -6.59 8.32 -11.35
C TRP A 32 -6.27 8.29 -9.84
N THR A 33 -7.29 8.19 -8.98
CA THR A 33 -7.17 8.30 -7.52
C THR A 33 -6.71 7.04 -6.82
N THR A 34 -6.85 5.87 -7.45
CA THR A 34 -6.41 4.59 -6.89
C THR A 34 -4.96 4.34 -7.23
N ILE A 35 -4.06 4.50 -6.24
CA ILE A 35 -2.63 4.27 -6.41
C ILE A 35 -2.29 2.89 -5.86
N GLN A 36 -2.00 1.95 -6.75
CA GLN A 36 -1.72 0.57 -6.39
C GLN A 36 -0.26 0.19 -6.64
N PHE A 37 0.30 -0.54 -5.67
CA PHE A 37 1.59 -1.21 -5.78
C PHE A 37 1.34 -2.71 -5.59
N THR A 38 1.73 -3.50 -6.58
CA THR A 38 1.52 -4.95 -6.59
C THR A 38 2.70 -5.67 -7.21
N ARG A 39 2.85 -6.96 -6.92
CA ARG A 39 3.84 -7.80 -7.56
C ARG A 39 3.61 -7.87 -9.07
N LEU A 40 4.66 -7.57 -9.84
CA LEU A 40 4.75 -7.90 -11.25
C LEU A 40 5.69 -9.10 -11.41
N PRO A 41 5.20 -10.28 -11.86
CA PRO A 41 6.02 -11.50 -11.90
C PRO A 41 7.33 -11.38 -12.70
N SER A 42 7.36 -10.49 -13.68
CA SER A 42 8.47 -10.32 -14.62
C SER A 42 9.51 -9.28 -14.20
N ILE A 43 9.28 -8.53 -13.10
CA ILE A 43 10.12 -7.40 -12.70
C ILE A 43 10.48 -7.52 -11.22
N HIS A 44 11.77 -7.49 -10.91
CA HIS A 44 12.24 -7.44 -9.52
C HIS A 44 11.90 -6.07 -8.89
N PRO A 45 11.45 -5.97 -7.63
CA PRO A 45 10.99 -4.69 -7.03
C PRO A 45 12.03 -3.58 -7.05
N SER A 46 13.28 -3.94 -6.79
CA SER A 46 14.38 -2.97 -6.84
C SER A 46 14.58 -2.34 -8.22
N LEU A 47 14.01 -2.92 -9.28
CA LEU A 47 14.03 -2.45 -10.66
C LEU A 47 12.71 -1.78 -11.09
N MET A 48 11.73 -1.68 -10.20
CA MET A 48 10.44 -1.05 -10.52
C MET A 48 10.59 0.48 -10.47
N ASP A 49 10.26 1.17 -11.57
CA ASP A 49 10.48 2.61 -11.74
C ASP A 49 9.28 3.49 -11.28
N TYR A 50 8.17 2.88 -10.87
CA TYR A 50 6.94 3.54 -10.39
C TYR A 50 6.41 4.69 -11.27
N GLU A 51 6.78 4.73 -12.55
CA GLU A 51 6.40 5.80 -13.49
C GLU A 51 4.89 5.87 -13.72
N GLN A 52 4.24 4.71 -13.70
CA GLN A 52 2.79 4.64 -13.75
C GLN A 52 2.16 5.34 -12.53
N GLN A 53 2.62 5.02 -11.32
CA GLN A 53 2.12 5.61 -10.08
C GLN A 53 2.38 7.12 -10.05
N ARG A 54 3.56 7.58 -10.49
CA ARG A 54 3.86 9.02 -10.66
C ARG A 54 2.89 9.71 -11.62
N THR A 55 2.63 9.08 -12.76
CA THR A 55 1.68 9.59 -13.75
C THR A 55 0.27 9.70 -13.17
N TRP A 56 -0.16 8.70 -12.40
CA TRP A 56 -1.51 8.67 -11.82
C TRP A 56 -1.67 9.69 -10.69
N LEU A 57 -0.66 9.82 -9.83
CA LEU A 57 -0.58 10.88 -8.83
C LEU A 57 -0.71 12.26 -9.47
N THR A 58 0.02 12.51 -10.57
CA THR A 58 -0.07 13.77 -11.32
C THR A 58 -1.47 13.99 -11.91
N ARG A 59 -2.08 12.97 -12.51
CA ARG A 59 -3.41 13.07 -13.14
C ARG A 59 -4.54 13.24 -12.11
N SER A 60 -4.38 12.69 -10.91
CA SER A 60 -5.36 12.79 -9.82
C SER A 60 -5.47 14.20 -9.21
N LYS A 61 -4.52 15.11 -9.50
CA LYS A 61 -4.54 16.52 -9.05
C LYS A 61 -4.71 16.64 -7.54
N GLY A 62 -5.81 17.26 -7.07
CA GLY A 62 -6.15 17.39 -5.64
C GLY A 62 -7.25 16.43 -5.19
N ALA A 63 -7.63 15.45 -6.01
CA ALA A 63 -8.67 14.49 -5.63
C ALA A 63 -8.18 13.58 -4.49
N PRO A 64 -9.10 13.11 -3.61
CA PRO A 64 -8.75 12.17 -2.55
C PRO A 64 -8.17 10.87 -3.11
N LEU A 65 -7.11 10.36 -2.48
CA LEU A 65 -6.37 9.19 -2.92
C LEU A 65 -6.75 7.92 -2.16
N HIS A 66 -6.73 6.79 -2.87
CA HIS A 66 -6.90 5.46 -2.31
C HIS A 66 -5.60 4.68 -2.52
N ILE A 67 -4.85 4.46 -1.45
CA ILE A 67 -3.56 3.78 -1.50
C ILE A 67 -3.75 2.29 -1.26
N HIS A 68 -3.28 1.46 -2.19
CA HIS A 68 -3.35 -0.01 -2.07
C HIS A 68 -1.96 -0.63 -2.27
N LEU A 69 -1.42 -1.20 -1.20
CA LEU A 69 -0.15 -1.92 -1.22
C LEU A 69 -0.45 -3.42 -1.09
N VAL A 70 -0.47 -4.13 -2.21
CA VAL A 70 -0.71 -5.58 -2.26
C VAL A 70 0.64 -6.28 -2.46
N LEU A 71 1.29 -6.57 -1.34
CA LEU A 71 2.70 -6.95 -1.29
C LEU A 71 2.93 -8.43 -1.00
N ASN A 72 1.89 -9.21 -0.75
CA ASN A 72 1.99 -10.61 -0.38
C ASN A 72 2.71 -11.46 -1.45
N GLN A 73 3.54 -12.39 -1.01
CA GLN A 73 4.05 -13.44 -1.87
C GLN A 73 2.95 -14.49 -2.10
N SER A 74 2.88 -15.05 -3.31
CA SER A 74 1.97 -16.16 -3.64
C SER A 74 2.08 -17.29 -2.60
N PRO A 75 1.00 -18.04 -2.31
CA PRO A 75 0.96 -18.96 -1.18
C PRO A 75 2.15 -19.92 -1.20
N LYS A 76 3.06 -19.75 -0.24
CA LYS A 76 4.16 -20.68 -0.03
C LYS A 76 3.60 -21.95 0.60
N LYS A 77 4.09 -23.11 0.16
CA LYS A 77 3.76 -24.41 0.76
C LYS A 77 4.33 -24.54 2.17
N GLU A 78 5.38 -23.79 2.49
CA GLU A 78 6.08 -23.83 3.77
C GLU A 78 6.40 -22.39 4.21
N TRP A 79 5.89 -22.00 5.38
CA TRP A 79 6.17 -20.72 6.01
C TRP A 79 7.10 -20.98 7.20
N ASN A 80 8.37 -20.60 7.08
CA ASN A 80 9.30 -20.54 8.19
C ASN A 80 9.99 -19.16 8.20
N GLU A 81 10.56 -18.76 9.34
CA GLU A 81 11.16 -17.41 9.51
C GLU A 81 12.30 -17.14 8.51
N GLU A 82 13.14 -18.13 8.20
CA GLU A 82 14.22 -18.00 7.20
C GLU A 82 13.69 -17.74 5.78
N VAL A 83 12.53 -18.28 5.44
CA VAL A 83 11.87 -18.13 4.13
C VAL A 83 11.10 -16.80 4.05
N LEU A 84 10.73 -16.19 5.18
CA LEU A 84 10.10 -14.86 5.24
C LEU A 84 11.10 -13.73 5.04
N ASP A 85 12.36 -13.91 5.44
CA ASP A 85 13.44 -12.96 5.11
C ASP A 85 13.77 -12.97 3.59
N ARG A 86 13.34 -14.00 2.85
CA ARG A 86 13.40 -14.06 1.38
C ARG A 86 12.09 -13.55 0.72
N HIS A 87 11.55 -12.46 1.26
CA HIS A 87 10.41 -11.79 0.65
C HIS A 87 10.86 -11.00 -0.58
N TRP A 88 10.06 -11.02 -1.65
CA TRP A 88 10.41 -10.32 -2.90
C TRP A 88 10.46 -8.80 -2.72
N PHE A 89 9.65 -8.27 -1.79
CA PHE A 89 9.54 -6.85 -1.47
C PHE A 89 10.16 -6.54 -0.11
N SER A 90 11.25 -5.80 -0.08
CA SER A 90 12.04 -5.51 1.12
C SER A 90 11.54 -4.29 1.90
N ALA A 91 12.18 -4.01 3.03
CA ALA A 91 12.01 -2.74 3.75
C ALA A 91 12.44 -1.53 2.89
N ASP A 92 13.53 -1.65 2.13
CA ASP A 92 14.03 -0.58 1.28
C ASP A 92 13.09 -0.32 0.09
N ASP A 93 12.46 -1.36 -0.46
CA ASP A 93 11.42 -1.20 -1.48
C ASP A 93 10.21 -0.46 -0.92
N MET A 94 9.83 -0.75 0.34
CA MET A 94 8.80 -0.01 1.04
C MET A 94 9.17 1.47 1.20
N ASP A 95 10.41 1.77 1.58
CA ASP A 95 10.87 3.15 1.71
C ASP A 95 10.75 3.94 0.40
N ARG A 96 11.06 3.32 -0.75
CA ARG A 96 10.88 3.93 -2.08
C ARG A 96 9.42 4.20 -2.43
N VAL A 97 8.52 3.27 -2.07
CA VAL A 97 7.07 3.48 -2.25
C VAL A 97 6.61 4.64 -1.37
N LEU A 98 7.03 4.66 -0.11
CA LEU A 98 6.65 5.68 0.87
C LEU A 98 7.16 7.07 0.46
N ASP A 99 8.36 7.18 -0.10
CA ASP A 99 8.90 8.44 -0.66
C ASP A 99 8.01 9.02 -1.77
N LEU A 100 7.28 8.16 -2.49
CA LEU A 100 6.35 8.58 -3.53
C LEU A 100 4.99 9.01 -2.97
N ILE A 101 4.45 8.29 -1.99
CA ILE A 101 3.06 8.50 -1.54
C ILE A 101 2.91 9.43 -0.33
N ILE A 102 3.88 9.47 0.59
CA ILE A 102 3.81 10.27 1.83
C ILE A 102 3.62 11.77 1.56
N PRO A 103 4.28 12.39 0.55
CA PRO A 103 4.05 13.80 0.24
C PRO A 103 2.58 14.13 -0.05
N GLU A 104 1.81 13.13 -0.48
CA GLU A 104 0.40 13.24 -0.84
C GLU A 104 -0.55 12.88 0.32
N ALA A 105 -0.03 12.63 1.53
CA ALA A 105 -0.81 12.15 2.68
C ALA A 105 -1.93 13.11 3.12
N HIS A 106 -1.77 14.41 2.86
CA HIS A 106 -2.79 15.42 3.13
C HIS A 106 -4.14 15.13 2.43
N ARG A 107 -4.12 14.33 1.35
CA ARG A 107 -5.30 13.94 0.57
C ARG A 107 -5.54 12.43 0.53
N TRP A 108 -4.95 11.64 1.41
CA TRP A 108 -5.29 10.22 1.52
C TRP A 108 -6.70 10.05 2.08
N SER A 109 -7.57 9.35 1.35
CA SER A 109 -8.90 8.95 1.81
C SER A 109 -8.89 7.54 2.41
N SER A 110 -8.09 6.63 1.85
CA SER A 110 -7.89 5.28 2.40
C SER A 110 -6.45 4.79 2.21
N ALA A 111 -5.98 3.96 3.12
CA ALA A 111 -4.66 3.33 3.06
C ALA A 111 -4.74 1.84 3.44
N HIS A 112 -4.52 0.97 2.45
CA HIS A 112 -4.59 -0.49 2.60
C HIS A 112 -3.22 -1.10 2.36
N VAL A 113 -2.73 -1.86 3.33
CA VAL A 113 -1.44 -2.54 3.28
C VAL A 113 -1.64 -4.02 3.58
N LEU A 114 -1.47 -4.85 2.56
CA LEU A 114 -1.56 -6.30 2.63
C LEU A 114 -0.18 -6.90 2.35
N THR A 115 0.41 -7.58 3.33
CA THR A 115 1.73 -8.21 3.19
C THR A 115 1.82 -9.48 4.03
N ASP A 116 2.66 -10.43 3.65
CA ASP A 116 2.97 -11.62 4.44
C ASP A 116 4.31 -11.49 5.20
N SER A 117 5.08 -10.42 4.95
CA SER A 117 6.31 -10.07 5.65
C SER A 117 6.11 -8.90 6.61
N TYR A 118 6.77 -8.94 7.78
CA TYR A 118 6.66 -7.83 8.73
C TYR A 118 7.53 -6.63 8.36
N ALA A 119 8.63 -6.82 7.64
CA ALA A 119 9.57 -5.73 7.40
C ALA A 119 8.96 -4.54 6.62
N PRO A 120 8.17 -4.76 5.53
CA PRO A 120 7.45 -3.67 4.87
C PRO A 120 6.38 -3.03 5.78
N MET A 121 5.66 -3.83 6.58
CA MET A 121 4.66 -3.34 7.53
C MET A 121 5.29 -2.45 8.60
N TYR A 122 6.43 -2.87 9.16
CA TYR A 122 7.20 -2.10 10.13
C TYR A 122 7.63 -0.75 9.55
N ARG A 123 8.14 -0.73 8.31
CA ARG A 123 8.51 0.53 7.63
C ARG A 123 7.32 1.44 7.39
N PHE A 124 6.18 0.88 6.98
CA PHE A 124 4.94 1.65 6.87
C PHE A 124 4.60 2.33 8.19
N LEU A 125 4.47 1.56 9.28
CA LEU A 125 4.10 2.05 10.61
C LEU A 125 5.09 3.09 11.13
N GLN A 126 6.39 2.81 11.01
CA GLN A 126 7.45 3.72 11.42
C GLN A 126 7.30 5.09 10.75
N ARG A 127 7.13 5.13 9.42
CA ARG A 127 7.05 6.40 8.69
C ARG A 127 5.68 7.05 8.78
N SER A 128 4.60 6.28 8.86
CA SER A 128 3.24 6.82 8.97
C SER A 128 3.00 7.48 10.30
N SER A 129 3.66 7.04 11.37
CA SER A 129 3.59 7.62 12.71
C SER A 129 3.88 9.13 12.80
N HIS A 130 4.55 9.69 11.79
CA HIS A 130 4.91 11.11 11.71
C HIS A 130 4.08 11.89 10.68
N ILE A 131 2.96 11.34 10.21
CA ILE A 131 2.17 11.90 9.13
C ILE A 131 0.82 12.42 9.64
N LYS A 132 0.45 13.61 9.17
CA LYS A 132 -0.92 14.13 9.27
C LYS A 132 -1.73 13.68 8.06
N ALA A 133 -2.79 12.91 8.30
CA ALA A 133 -3.71 12.40 7.29
C ALA A 133 -5.14 12.92 7.57
N PRO A 134 -5.41 14.22 7.32
CA PRO A 134 -6.59 14.93 7.84
C PRO A 134 -7.92 14.51 7.19
N ILE A 135 -7.88 13.82 6.05
CA ILE A 135 -9.08 13.32 5.36
C ILE A 135 -9.14 11.80 5.26
N LEU A 136 -8.22 11.11 5.93
CA LEU A 136 -8.15 9.65 5.93
C LEU A 136 -9.33 9.08 6.70
N LYS A 137 -10.08 8.20 6.04
CA LYS A 137 -11.31 7.60 6.59
C LYS A 137 -11.16 6.13 6.93
N ASP A 138 -10.32 5.43 6.19
CA ASP A 138 -10.26 3.98 6.23
C ASP A 138 -8.83 3.48 6.14
N VAL A 139 -8.45 2.64 7.11
CA VAL A 139 -7.12 2.04 7.19
C VAL A 139 -7.26 0.54 7.38
N GLU A 140 -6.61 -0.22 6.52
CA GLU A 140 -6.53 -1.67 6.62
C GLU A 140 -5.07 -2.10 6.58
N LEU A 141 -4.56 -2.58 7.71
CA LEU A 141 -3.23 -3.16 7.80
C LEU A 141 -3.36 -4.64 8.11
N TYR A 142 -3.12 -5.46 7.09
CA TYR A 142 -3.38 -6.88 7.16
C TYR A 142 -2.12 -7.67 6.82
N ARG A 143 -1.58 -8.35 7.84
CA ARG A 143 -0.46 -9.25 7.67
C ARG A 143 -0.92 -10.69 7.51
N CYS A 144 -0.99 -11.19 6.27
CA CYS A 144 -1.48 -12.54 5.96
C CYS A 144 -0.42 -13.62 6.21
N ASN A 145 -0.19 -14.04 7.46
CA ASN A 145 0.60 -15.25 7.71
C ASN A 145 0.03 -16.06 8.89
N HIS A 146 -0.28 -17.33 8.61
CA HIS A 146 -0.95 -18.27 9.52
C HIS A 146 -0.19 -18.56 10.82
N PHE A 147 1.12 -18.31 10.86
CA PHE A 147 1.97 -18.68 12.00
C PHE A 147 1.99 -17.65 13.14
N TYR A 148 1.58 -16.39 12.91
CA TYR A 148 1.68 -15.36 13.95
C TYR A 148 0.61 -15.43 15.03
N GLY A 149 -0.51 -16.11 14.78
CA GLY A 149 -1.51 -16.38 15.80
C GLY A 149 -1.14 -17.51 16.78
N GLN A 150 -0.01 -18.20 16.56
CA GLN A 150 0.36 -19.40 17.30
C GLN A 150 1.51 -19.19 18.30
N SER A 151 2.17 -18.02 18.30
CA SER A 151 3.26 -17.68 19.20
C SER A 151 2.79 -16.75 20.31
N THR A 152 3.30 -16.94 21.53
CA THR A 152 3.10 -16.04 22.67
C THR A 152 4.05 -14.84 22.66
N GLU A 153 5.11 -14.89 21.84
CA GLU A 153 6.10 -13.82 21.71
C GLU A 153 5.98 -13.11 20.35
N PHE A 154 6.41 -11.85 20.30
CA PHE A 154 6.48 -11.10 19.05
C PHE A 154 7.67 -11.54 18.20
N HIS A 155 7.39 -11.92 16.95
CA HIS A 155 8.39 -12.34 15.98
C HIS A 155 8.22 -11.62 14.62
N PRO A 156 9.31 -11.14 13.99
CA PRO A 156 10.70 -11.17 14.47
C PRO A 156 10.98 -10.16 15.59
N ARG A 157 11.73 -10.55 16.63
CA ARG A 157 12.02 -9.70 17.81
C ARG A 157 12.60 -8.32 17.50
N ARG A 158 13.34 -8.18 16.38
CA ARG A 158 13.93 -6.90 15.93
C ARG A 158 12.91 -5.85 15.51
N PHE A 159 11.65 -6.24 15.32
CA PHE A 159 10.55 -5.34 14.93
C PHE A 159 9.48 -5.23 16.02
N LYS A 160 9.85 -5.54 17.27
CA LYS A 160 8.91 -5.56 18.40
C LYS A 160 8.45 -4.17 18.84
N ASP A 161 9.10 -3.09 18.40
CA ASP A 161 8.73 -1.77 18.88
C ASP A 161 7.43 -1.33 18.18
N PRO A 162 6.38 -0.95 18.91
CA PRO A 162 5.14 -0.47 18.33
C PRO A 162 5.28 0.99 17.89
N PHE A 163 4.42 1.44 16.98
CA PHE A 163 4.34 2.83 16.54
C PHE A 163 2.89 3.32 16.56
N PRO A 164 2.65 4.61 16.82
CA PRO A 164 1.38 5.25 16.48
C PRO A 164 1.07 5.05 15.00
N LEU A 165 -0.21 4.89 14.67
CA LEU A 165 -0.63 4.67 13.28
C LEU A 165 -0.33 5.89 12.40
N PHE A 166 -0.64 7.08 12.91
CA PHE A 166 -0.43 8.40 12.30
C PHE A 166 -0.12 9.44 13.38
N GLU A 167 0.47 10.59 12.99
CA GLU A 167 0.56 11.75 13.89
C GLU A 167 -0.85 12.29 14.17
N SER A 168 -1.70 12.36 13.14
CA SER A 168 -3.11 12.72 13.28
C SER A 168 -3.95 12.17 12.12
N ALA A 169 -5.12 11.61 12.42
CA ALA A 169 -6.10 11.16 11.43
C ALA A 169 -7.54 11.40 11.96
N GLU A 170 -7.94 12.66 12.07
CA GLU A 170 -9.19 13.08 12.76
C GLU A 170 -10.47 12.55 12.11
N LYS A 171 -10.44 12.22 10.81
CA LYS A 171 -11.58 11.70 10.06
C LYS A 171 -11.59 10.18 9.92
N LEU A 172 -10.75 9.49 10.67
CA LEU A 172 -10.65 8.04 10.62
C LEU A 172 -11.94 7.41 11.16
N GLU A 173 -12.68 6.74 10.27
CA GLU A 173 -13.98 6.14 10.55
C GLU A 173 -13.86 4.60 10.71
N SER A 174 -12.89 3.99 10.03
CA SER A 174 -12.70 2.53 9.96
C SER A 174 -11.23 2.14 10.08
N VAL A 175 -10.96 1.17 10.95
CA VAL A 175 -9.63 0.63 11.22
C VAL A 175 -9.69 -0.88 11.31
N THR A 176 -8.95 -1.56 10.43
CA THR A 176 -8.77 -3.02 10.44
C THR A 176 -7.30 -3.34 10.61
N LEU A 177 -6.96 -4.06 11.68
CA LEU A 177 -5.58 -4.41 12.03
C LEU A 177 -5.47 -5.91 12.26
N SER A 178 -4.56 -6.58 11.56
CA SER A 178 -4.31 -8.01 11.73
C SER A 178 -2.83 -8.32 11.60
N GLY A 179 -2.24 -8.92 12.63
CA GLY A 179 -0.82 -9.27 12.65
C GLY A 179 0.13 -8.06 12.58
N VAL A 180 -0.28 -6.94 13.20
CA VAL A 180 0.48 -5.68 13.26
C VAL A 180 0.71 -5.25 14.71
N HIS A 181 1.77 -4.47 14.95
CA HIS A 181 2.12 -3.94 16.26
C HIS A 181 2.01 -2.41 16.27
N VAL A 182 0.86 -1.92 16.72
CA VAL A 182 0.52 -0.50 16.76
C VAL A 182 0.44 -0.07 18.22
N ASP A 183 0.92 1.14 18.52
CA ASP A 183 0.80 1.80 19.83
C ASP A 183 -0.56 2.52 19.87
N TRP A 184 -1.36 2.25 20.91
CA TRP A 184 -2.74 2.69 21.01
C TRP A 184 -2.90 3.90 21.93
#